data_AF-A0AAT9HR27-F1
#
_entry.id   AF-A0AAT9HR27-F1
#
_cell.length_a   1.000
_cell.length_b   1.000
_cell.length_c   1.000
_cell.angle_alpha   90.00
_cell.angle_beta   90.00
_cell.angle_gamma   90.00
#
_symmetry.space_group_name_H-M   'P 1'
#
loop_
_entity.id
_entity.type
_entity.pdbx_description
1 polymer ?
#
loop_
_entity_poly.entity_id
_entity_poly.type
_entity_poly.pdbx_seq_one_letter_code
_entity_poly.pdbx_strand_id
1 'polypeptide(L)'
;MAEALLSLGELAAAGEHAAAAVDTPAHDRGRVHRLAILSTVELRQGNADKAVALAVQMAELARGMESQRLRDRLRAVREHLVRSGGAGTAEAAELIDGALRVPL
;
A
#
# COMPACT_ATOMS: atom_id res chain seq x y z
N MET A 1 -2.35 -0.07 15.84
CA MET A 1 -1.03 -0.46 16.39
C MET A 1 0.10 -0.44 15.35
N ALA A 2 -0.15 -0.64 14.05
CA ALA A 2 0.91 -0.63 13.02
C ALA A 2 1.67 0.72 12.87
N GLU A 3 1.06 1.87 13.19
CA GLU A 3 1.72 3.19 13.06
C GLU A 3 2.83 3.41 14.10
N ALA A 4 2.80 2.75 15.26
CA ALA A 4 3.84 2.85 16.29
C ALA A 4 5.12 2.09 15.92
N LEU A 5 5.00 0.96 15.20
CA LEU A 5 6.13 0.12 14.82
C LEU A 5 6.95 0.71 13.66
N LEU A 6 6.30 1.44 12.75
CA LEU A 6 6.98 2.21 11.71
C LEU A 6 7.90 3.30 12.27
N SER A 7 7.62 3.80 13.48
CA SER A 7 8.41 4.85 14.12
C SER A 7 9.63 4.31 14.89
N LEU A 8 9.78 2.99 15.04
CA LEU A 8 10.82 2.34 15.85
C LEU A 8 11.94 1.66 15.02
N GLY A 9 11.90 1.72 13.68
CA GLY A 9 12.94 1.14 12.82
C GLY A 9 12.83 -0.37 12.58
N GLU A 10 11.84 -1.02 13.18
CA GLU A 10 11.56 -2.45 13.02
C GLU A 10 10.65 -2.69 11.79
N LEU A 11 11.20 -2.44 10.60
CA LEU A 11 10.49 -2.60 9.33
C LEU A 11 9.98 -4.03 9.11
N ALA A 12 10.74 -5.04 9.54
CA ALA A 12 10.35 -6.46 9.41
C ALA A 12 9.11 -6.80 10.25
N ALA A 13 9.11 -6.40 11.53
CA ALA A 13 7.97 -6.65 12.43
C ALA A 13 6.70 -5.92 11.96
N ALA A 14 6.84 -4.70 11.41
CA ALA A 14 5.71 -3.98 10.82
C ALA A 14 5.12 -4.72 9.60
N GLY A 15 5.97 -5.36 8.79
CA GLY A 15 5.55 -6.19 7.66
C GLY A 15 4.80 -7.45 8.09
N GLU A 16 5.36 -8.24 9.01
CA GLU A 16 4.73 -9.48 9.50
C GLU A 16 3.38 -9.22 10.18
N HIS A 17 3.28 -8.14 10.97
CA HIS A 17 2.03 -7.79 11.64
C HIS A 17 0.96 -7.31 10.66
N ALA A 18 1.36 -6.56 9.63
CA ALA A 18 0.45 -6.13 8.59
C ALA A 18 0.01 -7.31 7.71
N ALA A 19 0.89 -8.28 7.44
CA ALA A 19 0.59 -9.47 6.65
C ALA A 19 -0.40 -10.40 7.38
N ALA A 20 -0.14 -10.68 8.67
CA ALA A 20 -1.04 -11.45 9.52
C ALA A 20 -2.44 -10.82 9.64
N ALA A 21 -2.52 -9.49 9.55
CA ALA A 21 -3.78 -8.75 9.67
C ALA A 21 -4.52 -8.53 8.33
N VAL A 22 -3.96 -8.95 7.19
CA VAL A 22 -4.67 -9.02 5.91
C VAL A 22 -5.58 -10.26 5.86
N ASP A 23 -5.21 -11.32 6.57
CA ASP A 23 -5.96 -12.59 6.63
C ASP A 23 -7.16 -12.54 7.61
N THR A 24 -7.21 -11.53 8.48
CA THR A 24 -8.32 -11.35 9.42
C THR A 24 -9.50 -10.66 8.72
N PRO A 25 -10.76 -11.14 8.86
CA PRO A 25 -11.93 -10.51 8.23
C PRO A 25 -12.18 -9.13 8.83
N ALA A 26 -11.58 -8.11 8.22
CA ALA A 26 -11.78 -6.72 8.51
C ALA A 26 -12.34 -6.04 7.26
N HIS A 27 -13.31 -5.14 7.45
CA HIS A 27 -13.85 -4.25 6.41
C HIS A 27 -12.79 -3.89 5.36
N ASP A 28 -13.11 -3.95 4.07
CA ASP A 28 -12.15 -3.77 2.97
C ASP A 28 -11.26 -2.51 3.14
N ARG A 29 -11.78 -1.45 3.76
CA ARG A 29 -11.02 -0.25 4.15
C ARG A 29 -9.80 -0.53 5.04
N GLY A 30 -9.94 -1.41 6.04
CA GLY A 30 -8.85 -1.83 6.92
C GLY A 30 -7.81 -2.68 6.19
N ARG A 31 -8.23 -3.47 5.21
CA ARG A 31 -7.34 -4.28 4.37
C ARG A 31 -6.49 -3.40 3.44
N VAL A 32 -7.11 -2.42 2.77
CA VAL A 32 -6.40 -1.41 1.95
C VAL A 32 -5.35 -0.67 2.78
N HIS A 33 -5.69 -0.26 4.01
CA HIS A 33 -4.77 0.44 4.89
C HIS A 33 -3.52 -0.39 5.24
N ARG A 34 -3.70 -1.68 5.52
CA ARG A 34 -2.59 -2.59 5.84
C ARG A 34 -1.71 -2.87 4.62
N LEU A 35 -2.31 -3.09 3.45
CA LEU A 35 -1.57 -3.25 2.20
C LEU A 35 -0.72 -2.02 1.87
N ALA A 36 -1.24 -0.81 2.12
CA ALA A 36 -0.47 0.43 1.95
C ALA A 36 0.77 0.49 2.85
N ILE A 37 0.63 0.04 4.10
CA ILE A 37 1.74 -0.02 5.06
C ILE A 37 2.79 -1.04 4.59
N LEU A 38 2.35 -2.25 4.24
CA LEU A 38 3.21 -3.33 3.72
C LEU A 38 3.97 -2.89 2.47
N SER A 39 3.29 -2.32 1.48
CA SER A 39 3.94 -1.85 0.24
C SER A 39 5.03 -0.81 0.53
N THR A 40 4.77 0.12 1.46
CA THR A 40 5.77 1.12 1.88
C THR A 40 6.98 0.49 2.59
N VAL A 41 6.73 -0.51 3.45
CA VAL A 41 7.77 -1.26 4.16
C VAL A 41 8.65 -2.04 3.18
N GLU A 42 8.05 -2.73 2.21
CA GLU A 42 8.79 -3.48 1.18
C GLU A 42 9.63 -2.55 0.31
N LEU A 43 9.14 -1.35 -0.05
CA LEU A 43 9.94 -0.36 -0.80
C LEU A 43 11.16 0.10 -0.02
N ARG A 44 11.01 0.34 1.29
CA ARG A 44 12.14 0.75 2.15
C ARG A 44 13.16 -0.36 2.34
N GLN A 45 12.73 -1.62 2.26
CA GLN A 45 13.62 -2.79 2.31
C GLN A 45 14.27 -3.13 0.96
N GLY A 46 13.93 -2.41 -0.12
CA GLY A 46 14.43 -2.67 -1.47
C GLY A 46 13.70 -3.78 -2.23
N ASN A 47 12.62 -4.32 -1.66
CA ASN A 47 11.82 -5.39 -2.26
C ASN A 47 10.76 -4.80 -3.21
N ALA A 48 11.21 -4.17 -4.30
CA ALA A 48 10.34 -3.46 -5.24
C ALA A 48 9.24 -4.36 -5.84
N ASP A 49 9.55 -5.60 -6.23
CA ASP A 49 8.58 -6.57 -6.76
C ASP A 49 7.43 -6.86 -5.78
N LYS A 50 7.76 -7.09 -4.51
CA LYS A 50 6.74 -7.34 -3.47
C LYS A 50 5.89 -6.10 -3.24
N ALA A 51 6.53 -4.93 -3.18
CA ALA A 51 5.84 -3.67 -3.02
C ALA A 51 4.85 -3.39 -4.16
N VAL A 52 5.25 -3.70 -5.40
CA VAL A 52 4.42 -3.60 -6.61
C VAL A 52 3.20 -4.51 -6.48
N ALA A 53 3.38 -5.80 -6.16
CA ALA A 53 2.27 -6.74 -6.02
C ALA A 53 1.26 -6.31 -4.93
N LEU A 54 1.74 -5.75 -3.83
CA LEU A 54 0.91 -5.23 -2.74
C LEU A 54 0.18 -3.95 -3.15
N ALA A 55 0.84 -3.06 -3.91
CA ALA A 55 0.25 -1.83 -4.42
C ALA A 55 -0.87 -2.09 -5.43
N VAL A 56 -0.71 -3.10 -6.30
CA VAL A 56 -1.74 -3.53 -7.24
C VAL A 56 -2.98 -4.03 -6.50
N GLN A 57 -2.80 -4.94 -5.53
CA GLN A 57 -3.92 -5.44 -4.72
C GLN A 57 -4.62 -4.33 -3.94
N MET A 58 -3.85 -3.38 -3.40
CA MET A 58 -4.40 -2.20 -2.73
C MET A 58 -5.25 -1.35 -3.68
N ALA A 59 -4.77 -1.11 -4.91
CA ALA A 59 -5.47 -0.31 -5.92
C ALA A 59 -6.80 -0.95 -6.33
N GLU A 60 -6.80 -2.26 -6.59
CA GLU A 60 -8.02 -3.01 -6.92
C GLU A 60 -9.05 -2.94 -5.80
N LEU A 61 -8.63 -3.12 -4.53
CA LEU A 61 -9.53 -3.04 -3.38
C LEU A 61 -10.02 -1.62 -3.08
N ALA A 62 -9.24 -0.59 -3.42
CA ALA A 62 -9.63 0.79 -3.23
C ALA A 62 -10.60 1.30 -4.30
N ARG A 63 -10.80 0.57 -5.42
CA ARG A 63 -11.78 0.95 -6.44
C ARG A 63 -13.18 0.98 -5.83
N GLY A 64 -13.92 2.05 -6.13
CA GLY A 64 -15.27 2.26 -5.60
C GLY A 64 -15.33 2.67 -4.12
N MET A 65 -14.18 2.86 -3.44
CA MET A 65 -14.19 3.37 -2.07
C MET A 65 -14.28 4.90 -2.02
N GLU A 66 -15.32 5.38 -1.34
CA GLU A 66 -15.48 6.79 -1.01
C GLU A 66 -14.71 7.15 0.27
N SER A 67 -13.39 7.27 0.16
CA SER A 67 -12.56 7.64 1.31
C SER A 67 -11.36 8.51 0.93
N GLN A 68 -11.43 9.80 1.27
CA GLN A 68 -10.34 10.77 1.07
C GLN A 68 -9.02 10.31 1.73
N ARG A 69 -9.08 9.89 3.01
CA ARG A 69 -7.90 9.42 3.75
C ARG A 69 -7.19 8.23 3.08
N LEU A 70 -7.95 7.32 2.45
CA LEU A 70 -7.36 6.22 1.68
C LEU A 70 -6.71 6.74 0.40
N ARG A 71 -7.38 7.65 -0.33
CA ARG A 71 -6.85 8.26 -1.55
C ARG A 71 -5.51 8.98 -1.31
N ASP A 72 -5.39 9.76 -0.23
CA ASP A 72 -4.12 10.38 0.17
C ASP A 72 -3.01 9.34 0.41
N ARG A 73 -3.36 8.22 1.06
CA ARG A 73 -2.40 7.16 1.35
C ARG A 73 -1.96 6.42 0.07
N LEU A 74 -2.89 6.15 -0.84
CA LEU A 74 -2.60 5.59 -2.16
C LEU A 74 -1.65 6.50 -2.94
N ARG A 75 -1.88 7.82 -2.90
CA ARG A 75 -0.99 8.81 -3.51
C ARG A 75 0.42 8.76 -2.91
N ALA A 76 0.54 8.65 -1.58
CA ALA A 76 1.85 8.55 -0.92
C ALA A 76 2.63 7.28 -1.31
N VAL A 77 1.94 6.14 -1.49
CA VAL A 77 2.53 4.88 -1.99
C VAL A 77 2.98 5.03 -3.43
N ARG A 78 2.13 5.61 -4.30
CA ARG A 78 2.45 5.90 -5.70
C ARG A 78 3.72 6.77 -5.81
N GLU A 79 3.83 7.82 -5.03
CA GLU A 79 5.02 8.66 -5.03
C GLU A 79 6.28 7.91 -4.59
N HIS A 80 6.17 7.00 -3.61
CA HIS A 80 7.29 6.14 -3.21
C HIS A 80 7.69 5.14 -4.31
N LEU A 81 6.72 4.54 -5.00
CA LEU A 81 6.98 3.64 -6.13
C LEU A 81 7.76 4.34 -7.25
N VAL A 82 7.31 5.54 -7.64
CA VAL A 82 7.96 6.35 -8.68
C VAL A 82 9.39 6.73 -8.26
N ARG A 83 9.59 7.13 -6.99
CA ARG A 83 10.92 7.46 -6.47
C ARG A 83 11.86 6.25 -6.38
N SER A 84 11.32 5.05 -6.15
CA SER A 84 12.11 3.83 -6.03
C SER A 84 12.68 3.35 -7.38
N GLY A 85 12.06 3.71 -8.51
CA GLY A 85 12.58 3.43 -9.86
C GLY A 85 12.77 1.94 -10.23
N GLY A 86 12.16 1.01 -9.48
CA GLY A 86 12.27 -0.43 -9.72
C GLY A 86 11.44 -0.90 -10.93
N ALA A 87 11.71 -2.12 -11.41
CA ALA A 87 10.88 -2.75 -12.44
C ALA A 87 9.43 -2.89 -11.94
N GLY A 88 8.45 -2.54 -12.79
CA GLY A 88 7.01 -2.63 -12.44
C GLY A 88 6.47 -1.52 -11.53
N THR A 89 7.31 -0.62 -11.00
CA THR A 89 6.81 0.48 -10.13
C THR A 89 5.99 1.51 -10.91
N ALA A 90 6.30 1.73 -12.19
CA ALA A 90 5.53 2.61 -13.07
C ALA A 90 4.12 2.05 -13.34
N GLU A 91 4.02 0.76 -13.67
CA GLU A 91 2.74 0.09 -13.93
C GLU A 91 1.84 0.08 -12.68
N ALA A 92 2.41 -0.20 -11.50
CA ALA A 92 1.69 -0.11 -10.24
C ALA A 92 1.22 1.33 -9.93
N ALA A 93 2.02 2.35 -10.26
CA ALA A 93 1.63 3.74 -10.09
C ALA A 93 0.46 4.12 -11.01
N GLU A 94 0.44 3.64 -12.26
CA GLU A 94 -0.67 3.85 -13.19
C GLU A 94 -1.96 3.16 -12.72
N LEU A 95 -1.87 1.95 -12.17
CA LEU A 95 -3.03 1.26 -11.59
C LEU A 95 -3.61 2.01 -10.39
N ILE A 96 -2.75 2.58 -9.53
CA ILE A 96 -3.19 3.46 -8.44
C ILE A 96 -3.87 4.72 -9.01
N ASP A 97 -3.26 5.39 -10.00
CA ASP A 97 -3.86 6.57 -10.64
C ASP A 97 -5.23 6.25 -11.27
N GLY A 98 -5.38 5.06 -11.86
CA GLY A 98 -6.66 4.55 -12.38
C GLY A 98 -7.71 4.35 -11.28
N ALA A 99 -7.33 3.76 -10.14
CA ALA A 99 -8.22 3.61 -9.00
C ALA A 99 -8.66 4.96 -8.40
N LEU A 100 -7.79 5.97 -8.44
CA LEU A 100 -8.08 7.32 -7.96
C LEU A 100 -8.99 8.13 -8.90
N ARG A 101 -9.01 7.82 -10.21
CA ARG A 101 -9.82 8.50 -11.24
C ARG A 101 -11.28 8.09 -11.25
N VAL A 102 -11.67 6.99 -10.61
CA VAL A 102 -13.07 6.55 -10.62
C VAL A 102 -13.91 7.57 -9.83
N PRO A 103 -14.90 8.21 -10.47
CA PRO A 103 -15.76 9.19 -9.82
C PRO A 103 -16.56 8.50 -8.70
N LEU A 104 -16.72 9.24 -7.59
CA LEU A 104 -17.57 8.87 -6.45
C LEU A 104 -19.02 8.74 -6.91
#